data_AF-A0A6I0BQM3-F1
#
_entry.id   AF-A0A6I0BQM3-F1
#
_cell.length_a   1.000
_cell.length_b   1.000
_cell.length_c   1.000
_cell.angle_alpha   90.00
_cell.angle_beta   90.00
_cell.angle_gamma   90.00
#
_symmetry.space_group_name_H-M   'P 1'
#
loop_
_entity.id
_entity.type
_entity.pdbx_description
1 polymer ?
#
loop_
_entity_poly.entity_id
_entity_poly.type
_entity_poly.pdbx_seq_one_letter_code
_entity_poly.pdbx_strand_id
1 'polypeptide(L)'
;MGIYENHAKILLFLHENYFKLVSSDFNRNESFDKKEFESGMQLNDYYKSRITYKEKFIGGGLKKVRPSFKVYESTKYGTFGIEYRSYSGLVGFKAKKKIEKKIEDGISAERLKQGWGTREFWNGRNGMFDFYLDTGNRYEVLYNGGDATHFNLFDDLKRHATFEDCIKVWYGEDFYSGEKDKEKLEALITLFLLMFEQEVNYGELDFQQYTNFSISEGFRPRDMIMGFLNMMYNGKDDFDSYPFWTEKDGIKFSTHFGFDKEREGYANLENRYKKYFEEYRNIYPDVKSLFSNEDIKNSFIAAANAAGQNPELDKLVINN
;
A
#
# COMPACT_ATOMS: atom_id res chain seq x y z
N MET A 1 -10.07 7.42 12.66
CA MET A 1 -8.61 7.57 12.44
C MET A 1 -7.77 6.63 13.32
N GLY A 2 -8.21 6.25 14.52
CA GLY A 2 -7.39 5.49 15.48
C GLY A 2 -6.80 4.17 14.96
N ILE A 3 -7.53 3.44 14.13
CA ILE A 3 -7.02 2.18 13.55
C ILE A 3 -5.86 2.39 12.57
N TYR A 4 -5.91 3.43 11.72
CA TYR A 4 -4.85 3.75 10.76
C TYR A 4 -3.59 4.23 11.48
N GLU A 5 -3.72 5.09 12.49
CA GLU A 5 -2.58 5.57 13.28
C GLU A 5 -1.88 4.42 14.02
N ASN A 6 -2.65 3.49 14.59
CA ASN A 6 -2.09 2.33 15.28
C ASN A 6 -1.27 1.46 14.32
N HIS A 7 -1.76 1.21 13.10
CA HIS A 7 -1.04 0.42 12.10
C HIS A 7 0.14 1.18 11.48
N ALA A 8 0.06 2.51 11.39
CA ALA A 8 1.18 3.35 10.97
C ALA A 8 2.36 3.25 11.94
N LYS A 9 2.09 3.26 13.25
CA LYS A 9 3.12 3.05 14.29
C LYS A 9 3.77 1.67 14.19
N ILE A 10 2.98 0.63 13.90
CA ILE A 10 3.50 -0.72 13.67
C ILE A 10 4.39 -0.75 12.41
N LEU A 11 3.96 -0.11 11.32
CA LEU A 11 4.72 -0.08 10.08
C LEU A 11 6.05 0.66 10.25
N LEU A 12 6.07 1.82 10.93
CA LEU A 12 7.29 2.54 11.28
C LEU A 12 8.24 1.69 12.11
N PHE A 13 7.70 1.00 13.11
CA PHE A 13 8.49 0.11 13.94
C PHE A 13 9.13 -1.03 13.14
N LEU A 14 8.35 -1.70 12.29
CA LEU A 14 8.87 -2.74 11.38
C LEU A 14 9.93 -2.16 10.45
N HIS A 15 9.70 -0.95 9.94
CA HIS A 15 10.66 -0.24 9.12
C HIS A 15 11.97 0.00 9.87
N GLU A 16 11.97 0.65 11.02
CA GLU A 16 13.19 0.98 11.77
C GLU A 16 14.04 -0.23 12.12
N ASN A 17 13.40 -1.36 12.44
CA ASN A 17 14.09 -2.59 12.82
C ASN A 17 14.54 -3.44 11.62
N TYR A 18 13.85 -3.34 10.47
CA TYR A 18 14.12 -4.19 9.31
C TYR A 18 14.83 -3.46 8.17
N PHE A 19 14.76 -2.14 8.12
CA PHE A 19 15.35 -1.34 7.04
C PHE A 19 16.86 -1.57 6.92
N LYS A 20 17.58 -1.59 8.05
CA LYS A 20 19.03 -1.88 8.06
C LYS A 20 19.37 -3.20 7.35
N LEU A 21 18.56 -4.23 7.57
CA LEU A 21 18.74 -5.56 6.98
C LEU A 21 18.39 -5.60 5.48
N VAL A 22 17.39 -4.84 5.06
CA VAL A 22 17.04 -4.71 3.63
C VAL A 22 18.07 -3.84 2.89
N SER A 23 18.64 -2.85 3.56
CA SER A 23 19.64 -1.94 3.01
C SER A 23 21.05 -2.54 2.93
N SER A 24 21.38 -3.53 3.78
CA SER A 24 22.65 -4.26 3.73
C SER A 24 22.64 -5.26 2.57
N ASP A 25 23.14 -4.82 1.42
CA ASP A 25 23.34 -5.61 0.20
C ASP A 25 22.12 -6.39 -0.31
N PHE A 26 21.21 -5.67 -1.00
CA PHE A 26 20.15 -6.21 -1.87
C PHE A 26 20.61 -7.34 -2.84
N ASN A 27 21.92 -7.53 -3.05
CA ASN A 27 22.48 -8.57 -3.92
C ASN A 27 22.94 -9.85 -3.20
N ARG A 28 23.06 -9.88 -1.87
CA ARG A 28 23.52 -11.08 -1.14
C ARG A 28 22.83 -11.22 0.21
N ASN A 29 21.77 -12.03 0.17
CA ASN A 29 21.15 -12.76 1.27
C ASN A 29 20.70 -11.94 2.47
N GLU A 30 19.37 -11.81 2.52
CA GLU A 30 18.52 -11.53 3.66
C GLU A 30 18.64 -12.65 4.75
N SER A 31 19.87 -12.99 5.15
CA SER A 31 20.15 -13.81 6.32
C SER A 31 19.86 -12.95 7.56
N PHE A 32 18.61 -13.03 7.97
CA PHE A 32 18.04 -12.37 9.12
C PHE A 32 18.54 -13.01 10.42
N ASP A 33 19.18 -12.23 11.30
CA ASP A 33 19.34 -12.64 12.70
C ASP A 33 18.05 -12.33 13.46
N LYS A 34 17.22 -13.36 13.57
CA LYS A 34 15.96 -13.31 14.32
C LYS A 34 16.16 -12.87 15.77
N LYS A 35 17.26 -13.26 16.40
CA LYS A 35 17.52 -12.93 17.80
C LYS A 35 17.86 -11.45 17.96
N GLU A 36 18.66 -10.89 17.04
CA GLU A 36 18.96 -9.46 17.05
C GLU A 36 17.67 -8.64 16.91
N PHE A 37 16.83 -8.98 15.92
CA PHE A 37 15.54 -8.35 15.74
C PHE A 37 14.65 -8.46 16.99
N GLU A 38 14.39 -9.67 17.49
CA GLU A 38 13.53 -9.87 18.67
C GLU A 38 14.07 -9.19 19.94
N SER A 39 15.39 -9.06 20.07
CA SER A 39 16.03 -8.36 21.19
C SER A 39 15.98 -6.83 21.08
N GLY A 40 15.94 -6.29 19.86
CA GLY A 40 15.75 -4.86 19.58
C GLY A 40 14.31 -4.39 19.77
N MET A 41 13.34 -5.31 19.80
CA MET A 41 11.93 -4.96 19.90
C MET A 41 11.51 -4.52 21.32
N GLN A 42 11.35 -3.22 21.52
CA GLN A 42 10.64 -2.64 22.66
C GLN A 42 9.12 -2.71 22.49
N LEU A 43 8.58 -3.91 22.26
CA LEU A 43 7.14 -4.13 22.19
C LEU A 43 6.62 -4.82 23.44
N ASN A 44 5.40 -4.45 23.83
CA ASN A 44 4.63 -5.26 24.78
C ASN A 44 4.31 -6.64 24.14
N ASP A 45 3.94 -7.60 24.99
CA ASP A 45 3.71 -8.98 24.55
C ASP A 45 2.61 -9.10 23.50
N TYR A 46 1.65 -8.18 23.48
CA TYR A 46 0.59 -8.14 22.48
C TYR A 46 1.14 -7.99 21.07
N TYR A 47 1.97 -6.99 20.79
CA TYR A 47 2.51 -6.81 19.44
C TYR A 47 3.53 -7.90 19.08
N LYS A 48 4.33 -8.37 20.04
CA LYS A 48 5.29 -9.47 19.81
C LYS A 48 4.58 -10.74 19.34
N SER A 49 3.44 -11.08 19.95
CA SER A 49 2.65 -12.27 19.58
C SER A 49 2.05 -12.23 18.17
N ARG A 50 2.02 -11.05 17.54
CA ARG A 50 1.44 -10.82 16.21
C ARG A 50 2.46 -10.71 15.11
N ILE A 51 3.74 -10.55 15.45
CA ILE A 51 4.80 -10.54 14.45
C ILE A 51 5.14 -11.97 14.08
N THR A 52 5.05 -12.27 12.79
CA THR A 52 5.40 -13.55 12.20
C THR A 52 6.51 -13.34 11.17
N TYR A 53 7.17 -14.43 10.79
CA TYR A 53 8.24 -14.40 9.81
C TYR A 53 7.92 -15.37 8.70
N LYS A 54 7.82 -14.86 7.47
CA LYS A 54 7.67 -15.70 6.28
C LYS A 54 9.05 -16.03 5.73
N GLU A 55 9.36 -17.32 5.70
CA GLU A 55 10.58 -17.83 5.10
C GLU A 55 10.32 -18.28 3.67
N LYS A 56 11.15 -17.81 2.73
CA LYS A 56 11.16 -18.26 1.34
C LYS A 56 12.53 -18.84 1.02
N PHE A 57 12.59 -20.09 0.58
CA PHE A 57 13.84 -20.71 0.14
C PHE A 57 14.27 -20.09 -1.19
N ILE A 58 15.54 -19.68 -1.29
CA ILE A 58 16.09 -19.02 -2.48
C ILE A 58 17.21 -19.82 -3.16
N GLY A 59 17.40 -21.09 -2.77
CA GLY A 59 18.44 -21.97 -3.30
C GLY A 59 19.73 -21.92 -2.49
N GLY A 60 20.62 -22.91 -2.68
CA GLY A 60 21.95 -22.93 -2.03
C GLY A 60 21.92 -23.03 -0.50
N GLY A 61 20.82 -23.50 0.11
CA GLY A 61 20.66 -23.55 1.57
C GLY A 61 20.22 -22.23 2.21
N LEU A 62 19.97 -21.20 1.41
CA LEU A 62 19.65 -19.85 1.87
C LEU A 62 18.13 -19.64 2.00
N LYS A 63 17.74 -18.91 3.03
CA LYS A 63 16.36 -18.51 3.29
C LYS A 63 16.26 -17.00 3.31
N LYS A 64 15.28 -16.49 2.59
CA LYS A 64 14.78 -15.13 2.70
C LYS A 64 13.73 -15.08 3.80
N VAL A 65 13.96 -14.29 4.82
CA VAL A 65 12.97 -14.06 5.87
C VAL A 65 12.29 -12.73 5.61
N ARG A 66 10.98 -12.61 5.87
CA ARG A 66 10.26 -11.34 5.83
C ARG A 66 9.38 -11.19 7.06
N PRO A 67 9.48 -10.07 7.79
CA PRO A 67 8.60 -9.83 8.91
C PRO A 67 7.21 -9.49 8.38
N SER A 68 6.22 -10.10 9.02
CA SER A 68 4.82 -9.83 8.78
C SER A 68 4.16 -9.45 10.10
N PHE A 69 3.18 -8.58 10.03
CA PHE A 69 2.32 -8.26 11.17
C PHE A 69 0.94 -8.83 10.93
N LYS A 70 0.52 -9.73 11.82
CA LYS A 70 -0.80 -10.32 11.84
C LYS A 70 -1.83 -9.35 12.41
N VAL A 71 -2.73 -8.94 11.54
CA VAL A 71 -3.89 -8.12 11.89
C VAL A 71 -5.03 -9.01 12.40
N TYR A 72 -5.25 -10.15 11.74
CA TYR A 72 -6.34 -11.08 12.07
C TYR A 72 -5.97 -12.53 11.70
N GLU A 73 -6.51 -13.49 12.46
CA GLU A 73 -6.39 -14.92 12.16
C GLU A 73 -7.75 -15.47 11.78
N SER A 74 -7.93 -15.82 10.50
CA SER A 74 -9.11 -16.53 10.04
C SER A 74 -8.95 -18.02 10.31
N THR A 75 -9.97 -18.63 10.90
CA THR A 75 -10.04 -20.09 11.05
C THR A 75 -10.21 -20.83 9.72
N LYS A 76 -10.65 -20.12 8.68
CA LYS A 76 -10.94 -20.69 7.36
C LYS A 76 -9.85 -20.37 6.36
N TYR A 77 -9.37 -19.12 6.36
CA TYR A 77 -8.47 -18.63 5.32
C TYR A 77 -7.02 -18.40 5.77
N GLY A 78 -6.74 -18.52 7.07
CA GLY A 78 -5.42 -18.27 7.63
C GLY A 78 -5.19 -16.81 8.00
N THR A 79 -3.92 -16.39 7.92
CA THR A 79 -3.49 -15.09 8.47
C THR A 79 -3.78 -13.93 7.52
N PHE A 80 -4.40 -12.88 8.07
CA PHE A 80 -4.56 -11.58 7.42
C PHE A 80 -3.58 -10.59 8.04
N GLY A 81 -2.91 -9.80 7.21
CA GLY A 81 -1.93 -8.84 7.70
C GLY A 81 -1.12 -8.15 6.63
N ILE A 82 0.01 -7.59 7.06
CA ILE A 82 0.98 -6.92 6.19
C ILE A 82 2.29 -7.69 6.23
N GLU A 83 2.83 -8.05 5.07
CA GLU A 83 4.20 -8.56 4.92
C GLU A 83 5.08 -7.40 4.45
N TYR A 84 6.07 -7.03 5.24
CA TYR A 84 6.89 -5.86 4.95
C TYR A 84 7.83 -6.12 3.76
N ARG A 85 7.92 -5.15 2.83
CA ARG A 85 8.64 -5.31 1.56
C ARG A 85 9.72 -4.26 1.30
N SER A 86 9.66 -3.05 1.84
CA SER A 86 10.74 -2.03 1.79
C SER A 86 11.55 -1.98 0.48
N TYR A 87 11.13 -1.16 -0.46
CA TYR A 87 11.65 -1.04 -1.83
C TYR A 87 11.52 -2.30 -2.71
N SER A 88 11.37 -3.50 -2.14
CA SER A 88 11.14 -4.75 -2.87
C SER A 88 9.66 -5.01 -3.19
N GLY A 89 8.78 -4.07 -2.86
CA GLY A 89 7.36 -4.11 -3.18
C GLY A 89 7.05 -3.56 -4.58
N LEU A 90 5.75 -3.45 -4.88
CA LEU A 90 5.28 -3.06 -6.21
C LEU A 90 5.66 -1.61 -6.56
N VAL A 91 5.53 -0.70 -5.59
CA VAL A 91 5.81 0.73 -5.78
C VAL A 91 7.32 0.94 -5.98
N GLY A 92 8.15 0.31 -5.15
CA GLY A 92 9.61 0.37 -5.27
C GLY A 92 10.10 -0.23 -6.59
N PHE A 93 9.52 -1.36 -7.01
CA PHE A 93 9.81 -1.98 -8.30
C PHE A 93 9.43 -1.07 -9.50
N LYS A 94 8.22 -0.47 -9.47
CA LYS A 94 7.78 0.46 -10.52
C LYS A 94 8.66 1.70 -10.59
N ALA A 95 9.06 2.23 -9.43
CA ALA A 95 9.98 3.37 -9.36
C ALA A 95 11.35 3.03 -9.97
N LYS A 96 11.91 1.85 -9.65
CA LYS A 96 13.14 1.34 -10.28
C LYS A 96 13.02 1.23 -11.79
N LYS A 97 11.97 0.58 -12.29
CA LYS A 97 11.73 0.41 -13.73
C LYS A 97 11.62 1.73 -14.49
N LYS A 98 10.99 2.75 -13.89
CA LYS A 98 10.88 4.08 -14.49
C LYS A 98 12.24 4.76 -14.63
N ILE A 99 13.13 4.57 -13.67
CA ILE A 99 14.49 5.13 -13.70
C ILE A 99 15.36 4.37 -14.70
N GLU A 100 15.31 3.03 -14.70
CA GLU A 100 16.02 2.19 -15.69
C GLU A 100 15.71 2.62 -17.13
N LYS A 101 14.42 2.77 -17.46
CA LYS A 101 13.99 3.23 -18.80
C LYS A 101 14.58 4.59 -19.18
N LYS A 102 14.66 5.54 -18.24
CA LYS A 102 15.23 6.87 -18.51
C LYS A 102 16.74 6.83 -18.80
N ILE A 103 17.46 5.93 -18.14
CA ILE A 103 18.88 5.69 -18.41
C ILE A 103 19.02 5.09 -19.81
N GLU A 104 18.18 4.12 -20.17
CA GLU A 104 18.09 3.56 -21.53
C GLU A 104 17.79 4.64 -22.59
N ASP A 105 16.92 5.60 -22.26
CA ASP A 105 16.57 6.75 -23.10
C ASP A 105 17.68 7.84 -23.16
N GLY A 106 18.85 7.61 -22.54
CA GLY A 106 20.04 8.46 -22.64
C GLY A 106 20.14 9.59 -21.62
N ILE A 107 19.30 9.59 -20.57
CA ILE A 107 19.47 10.52 -19.44
C ILE A 107 20.63 10.01 -18.57
N SER A 108 21.69 10.80 -18.45
CA SER A 108 22.83 10.42 -17.62
C SER A 108 22.45 10.30 -16.15
N ALA A 109 23.12 9.38 -15.47
CA ALA A 109 22.87 9.12 -14.07
C ALA A 109 23.27 10.32 -13.18
N GLU A 110 24.33 11.06 -13.54
CA GLU A 110 24.63 12.39 -12.98
C GLU A 110 23.50 13.39 -13.16
N ARG A 111 22.82 13.42 -14.31
CA ARG A 111 21.69 14.33 -14.55
C ARG A 111 20.46 13.93 -13.74
N LEU A 112 20.26 12.63 -13.52
CA LEU A 112 19.25 12.12 -12.58
C LEU A 112 19.58 12.50 -11.13
N LYS A 113 20.87 12.52 -10.76
CA LYS A 113 21.37 12.99 -9.44
C LYS A 113 21.36 14.52 -9.27
N GLN A 114 21.63 15.27 -10.34
CA GLN A 114 21.76 16.73 -10.37
C GLN A 114 20.45 17.45 -10.72
N GLY A 115 19.38 16.73 -11.01
CA GLY A 115 18.03 17.27 -11.18
C GLY A 115 17.46 17.79 -9.86
N TRP A 116 17.93 18.96 -9.43
CA TRP A 116 17.50 19.64 -8.22
C TRP A 116 16.05 20.12 -8.40
N GLY A 117 15.12 19.53 -7.64
CA GLY A 117 13.73 20.01 -7.52
C GLY A 117 12.67 19.30 -8.38
N THR A 118 13.02 18.28 -9.18
CA THR A 118 11.98 17.50 -9.86
C THR A 118 11.45 16.41 -8.93
N ARG A 119 10.19 16.00 -9.14
CA ARG A 119 9.49 14.91 -8.46
C ARG A 119 10.18 13.53 -8.55
N GLU A 120 11.39 13.49 -9.10
CA GLU A 120 12.11 12.33 -9.62
C GLU A 120 13.08 11.74 -8.60
N PHE A 121 13.74 12.57 -7.78
CA PHE A 121 14.51 12.10 -6.62
C PHE A 121 13.58 11.53 -5.53
N TRP A 122 12.40 12.12 -5.36
CA TRP A 122 11.32 11.60 -4.53
C TRP A 122 10.91 10.19 -4.95
N ASN A 123 10.89 9.89 -6.27
CA ASN A 123 10.66 8.52 -6.73
C ASN A 123 11.72 7.53 -6.24
N GLY A 124 12.95 7.97 -5.94
CA GLY A 124 13.98 7.11 -5.40
C GLY A 124 13.70 6.63 -3.97
N ARG A 125 12.84 7.34 -3.24
CA ARG A 125 12.34 6.96 -1.91
C ARG A 125 10.99 6.23 -1.98
N ASN A 126 10.36 6.18 -3.16
CA ASN A 126 9.09 5.48 -3.32
C ASN A 126 9.22 4.01 -2.98
N GLY A 127 8.25 3.53 -2.21
CA GLY A 127 8.12 2.13 -1.84
C GLY A 127 8.99 1.75 -0.66
N MET A 128 9.65 2.71 -0.01
CA MET A 128 10.34 2.49 1.25
C MET A 128 9.43 1.86 2.31
N PHE A 129 8.17 2.29 2.36
CA PHE A 129 7.16 1.74 3.26
C PHE A 129 6.28 0.67 2.59
N ASP A 130 6.75 0.08 1.48
CA ASP A 130 6.01 -0.97 0.79
C ASP A 130 5.75 -2.16 1.70
N PHE A 131 4.53 -2.67 1.61
CA PHE A 131 4.13 -3.93 2.16
C PHE A 131 3.25 -4.68 1.17
N TYR A 132 3.21 -6.01 1.32
CA TYR A 132 2.29 -6.88 0.63
C TYR A 132 1.13 -7.19 1.58
N LEU A 133 -0.09 -7.10 1.05
CA LEU A 133 -1.31 -7.42 1.78
C LEU A 133 -1.47 -8.93 1.79
N ASP A 134 -1.45 -9.53 2.97
CA ASP A 134 -1.75 -10.93 3.17
C ASP A 134 -3.21 -11.08 3.57
N THR A 135 -3.96 -11.85 2.82
CA THR A 135 -5.38 -12.15 3.07
C THR A 135 -5.59 -13.65 3.24
N GLY A 136 -4.52 -14.35 3.63
CA GLY A 136 -4.46 -15.80 3.62
C GLY A 136 -4.81 -16.33 2.22
N ASN A 137 -5.58 -17.43 2.18
CA ASN A 137 -6.06 -18.00 0.92
C ASN A 137 -7.49 -17.55 0.56
N ARG A 138 -8.03 -16.46 1.13
CA ARG A 138 -9.42 -16.02 0.89
C ARG A 138 -9.73 -15.88 -0.59
N TYR A 139 -8.96 -15.07 -1.30
CA TYR A 139 -9.19 -14.81 -2.72
C TYR A 139 -8.77 -15.99 -3.61
N GLU A 140 -7.82 -16.81 -3.16
CA GLU A 140 -7.47 -18.06 -3.83
C GLU A 140 -8.69 -19.01 -3.82
N VAL A 141 -9.35 -19.16 -2.67
CA VAL A 141 -10.52 -20.02 -2.48
C VAL A 141 -11.77 -19.46 -3.17
N LEU A 142 -12.03 -18.16 -3.05
CA LEU A 142 -13.24 -17.53 -3.60
C LEU A 142 -13.20 -17.39 -5.12
N TYR A 143 -12.00 -17.22 -5.70
CA TYR A 143 -11.81 -16.92 -7.13
C TYR A 143 -10.91 -17.92 -7.87
N ASN A 144 -10.71 -19.11 -7.29
CA ASN A 144 -9.98 -20.23 -7.90
C ASN A 144 -8.56 -19.85 -8.37
N GLY A 145 -7.73 -19.36 -7.44
CA GLY A 145 -6.37 -18.89 -7.71
C GLY A 145 -6.20 -17.37 -7.81
N GLY A 146 -7.17 -16.59 -7.32
CA GLY A 146 -7.12 -15.13 -7.36
C GLY A 146 -6.32 -14.50 -6.21
N ASP A 147 -5.85 -13.27 -6.45
CA ASP A 147 -5.26 -12.38 -5.43
C ASP A 147 -6.31 -11.41 -4.86
N ALA A 148 -5.97 -10.74 -3.75
CA ALA A 148 -6.72 -9.61 -3.20
C ALA A 148 -6.61 -8.36 -4.08
N THR A 149 -7.24 -8.40 -5.25
CA THR A 149 -7.28 -7.29 -6.21
C THR A 149 -8.43 -6.34 -5.87
N HIS A 150 -8.47 -5.11 -6.42
CA HIS A 150 -9.62 -4.22 -6.20
C HIS A 150 -10.90 -4.88 -6.70
N PHE A 151 -10.84 -5.53 -7.87
CA PHE A 151 -11.97 -6.21 -8.47
C PHE A 151 -12.55 -7.29 -7.56
N ASN A 152 -11.69 -8.22 -7.14
CA ASN A 152 -12.11 -9.34 -6.28
C ASN A 152 -12.59 -8.85 -4.91
N LEU A 153 -11.92 -7.87 -4.32
CA LEU A 153 -12.37 -7.26 -3.07
C LEU A 153 -13.74 -6.59 -3.22
N PHE A 154 -13.98 -5.87 -4.31
CA PHE A 154 -15.23 -5.16 -4.50
C PHE A 154 -16.41 -6.11 -4.67
N ASP A 155 -16.25 -7.18 -5.46
CA ASP A 155 -17.25 -8.24 -5.57
C ASP A 155 -17.46 -8.97 -4.23
N ASP A 156 -16.39 -9.26 -3.47
CA ASP A 156 -16.45 -9.85 -2.13
C ASP A 156 -17.22 -8.95 -1.14
N LEU A 157 -16.93 -7.65 -1.11
CA LEU A 157 -17.66 -6.66 -0.30
C LEU A 157 -19.13 -6.59 -0.71
N LYS A 158 -19.44 -6.57 -2.02
CA LYS A 158 -20.83 -6.52 -2.51
C LYS A 158 -21.66 -7.73 -2.05
N ARG A 159 -21.02 -8.89 -1.82
CA ARG A 159 -21.67 -10.11 -1.33
C ARG A 159 -21.85 -10.15 0.19
N HIS A 160 -20.98 -9.49 0.95
CA HIS A 160 -20.87 -9.70 2.40
C HIS A 160 -20.97 -8.44 3.27
N ALA A 161 -20.84 -7.25 2.71
CA ALA A 161 -20.82 -5.98 3.43
C ALA A 161 -21.76 -4.94 2.80
N THR A 162 -22.27 -4.02 3.62
CA THR A 162 -23.00 -2.85 3.11
C THR A 162 -22.04 -1.69 2.81
N PHE A 163 -22.55 -0.68 2.12
CA PHE A 163 -21.80 0.54 1.88
C PHE A 163 -21.47 1.27 3.19
N GLU A 164 -22.39 1.26 4.16
CA GLU A 164 -22.18 1.84 5.49
C GLU A 164 -21.06 1.12 6.26
N ASP A 165 -20.91 -0.19 6.08
CA ASP A 165 -19.79 -0.93 6.66
C ASP A 165 -18.45 -0.48 6.04
N CYS A 166 -18.42 -0.25 4.73
CA CYS A 166 -17.25 0.29 4.04
C CYS A 166 -16.91 1.72 4.52
N ILE A 167 -17.93 2.55 4.75
CA ILE A 167 -17.78 3.90 5.30
C ILE A 167 -17.13 3.87 6.70
N LYS A 168 -17.51 2.93 7.57
CA LYS A 168 -16.87 2.77 8.90
C LYS A 168 -15.37 2.46 8.79
N VAL A 169 -15.00 1.56 7.87
CA VAL A 169 -13.60 1.26 7.58
C VAL A 169 -12.87 2.53 7.13
N TRP A 170 -13.46 3.26 6.19
CA TRP A 170 -12.90 4.50 5.65
C TRP A 170 -12.76 5.64 6.68
N TYR A 171 -13.71 5.77 7.62
CA TYR A 171 -13.60 6.67 8.78
C TYR A 171 -12.43 6.27 9.70
N GLY A 172 -11.99 5.02 9.61
CA GLY A 172 -11.02 4.42 10.51
C GLY A 172 -11.60 4.25 11.91
N GLU A 173 -12.88 3.87 11.97
CA GLU A 173 -13.55 3.39 13.18
C GLU A 173 -13.12 1.95 13.50
N ASP A 174 -13.44 1.50 14.71
CA ASP A 174 -13.29 0.08 15.06
C ASP A 174 -14.41 -0.73 14.42
N PHE A 175 -14.07 -1.46 13.36
CA PHE A 175 -14.97 -2.40 12.67
C PHE A 175 -14.71 -3.87 13.07
N TYR A 176 -13.75 -4.13 13.97
CA TYR A 176 -13.45 -5.48 14.45
C TYR A 176 -14.37 -5.87 15.61
N SER A 177 -14.55 -4.94 16.54
CA SER A 177 -15.21 -5.23 17.81
C SER A 177 -16.69 -5.49 17.60
N GLY A 178 -17.10 -6.73 17.85
CA GLY A 178 -18.50 -7.15 17.86
C GLY A 178 -19.07 -7.62 16.53
N GLU A 179 -18.28 -7.63 15.45
CA GLU A 179 -18.71 -8.25 14.19
C GLU A 179 -18.69 -9.78 14.31
N LYS A 180 -19.86 -10.38 14.08
CA LYS A 180 -20.08 -11.82 14.23
C LYS A 180 -20.02 -12.55 12.89
N ASP A 181 -20.33 -11.84 11.80
CA ASP A 181 -20.19 -12.39 10.46
C ASP A 181 -18.73 -12.39 10.05
N LYS A 182 -18.16 -13.60 9.91
CA LYS A 182 -16.75 -13.80 9.60
C LYS A 182 -16.41 -13.44 8.16
N GLU A 183 -17.32 -13.72 7.22
CA GLU A 183 -17.09 -13.40 5.81
C GLU A 183 -17.08 -11.89 5.62
N LYS A 184 -18.04 -11.20 6.25
CA LYS A 184 -18.07 -9.73 6.29
C LYS A 184 -16.80 -9.15 6.93
N LEU A 185 -16.45 -9.62 8.13
CA LEU A 185 -15.28 -9.11 8.85
C LEU A 185 -14.00 -9.24 8.01
N GLU A 186 -13.80 -10.39 7.37
CA GLU A 186 -12.61 -10.65 6.56
C GLU A 186 -12.54 -9.79 5.29
N ALA A 187 -13.68 -9.57 4.61
CA ALA A 187 -13.75 -8.63 3.50
C ALA A 187 -13.43 -7.18 3.93
N LEU A 188 -13.97 -6.74 5.08
CA LEU A 188 -13.69 -5.41 5.65
C LEU A 188 -12.24 -5.25 6.09
N ILE A 189 -11.60 -6.32 6.58
CA ILE A 189 -10.16 -6.32 6.90
C ILE A 189 -9.33 -6.12 5.65
N THR A 190 -9.65 -6.82 4.57
CA THR A 190 -8.97 -6.61 3.28
C THR A 190 -9.14 -5.18 2.80
N LEU A 191 -10.35 -4.61 2.90
CA LEU A 191 -10.61 -3.21 2.56
C LEU A 191 -9.75 -2.25 3.39
N PHE A 192 -9.68 -2.47 4.70
CA PHE A 192 -8.86 -1.67 5.60
C PHE A 192 -7.38 -1.69 5.18
N LEU A 193 -6.82 -2.87 4.92
CA LEU A 193 -5.42 -3.04 4.51
C LEU A 193 -5.15 -2.30 3.20
N LEU A 194 -6.10 -2.34 2.26
CA LEU A 194 -5.98 -1.68 0.97
C LEU A 194 -6.07 -0.16 1.10
N MET A 195 -7.01 0.37 1.88
CA MET A 195 -7.08 1.79 2.18
C MET A 195 -5.84 2.29 2.94
N PHE A 196 -5.29 1.48 3.83
CA PHE A 196 -4.06 1.81 4.55
C PHE A 196 -2.85 1.86 3.61
N GLU A 197 -2.76 0.94 2.64
CA GLU A 197 -1.73 0.97 1.59
C GLU A 197 -1.82 2.26 0.77
N GLN A 198 -3.04 2.70 0.43
CA GLN A 198 -3.26 3.97 -0.25
C GLN A 198 -2.78 5.17 0.58
N GLU A 199 -3.14 5.23 1.86
CA GLU A 199 -2.69 6.31 2.77
C GLU A 199 -1.16 6.39 2.86
N VAL A 200 -0.49 5.25 2.97
CA VAL A 200 0.96 5.20 3.19
C VAL A 200 1.72 5.49 1.91
N ASN A 201 1.37 4.85 0.79
CA ASN A 201 2.19 4.85 -0.41
C ASN A 201 1.85 5.93 -1.43
N TYR A 202 0.69 6.60 -1.31
CA TYR A 202 0.25 7.59 -2.29
C TYR A 202 -0.08 8.91 -1.62
N GLY A 203 0.39 10.02 -2.20
CA GLY A 203 0.11 11.35 -1.70
C GLY A 203 1.08 12.40 -2.22
N GLU A 204 1.44 13.32 -1.34
CA GLU A 204 2.30 14.48 -1.64
C GLU A 204 3.63 14.44 -0.89
N LEU A 205 3.80 13.49 0.03
CA LEU A 205 5.06 13.29 0.71
C LEU A 205 6.08 12.67 -0.23
N ASP A 206 7.31 12.80 0.20
CA ASP A 206 8.52 12.69 -0.57
C ASP A 206 8.93 11.22 -0.85
N PHE A 207 8.41 10.31 -0.03
CA PHE A 207 8.48 8.85 -0.17
C PHE A 207 7.22 8.24 -0.81
N GLN A 208 6.23 9.06 -1.18
CA GLN A 208 4.96 8.61 -1.76
C GLN A 208 4.94 8.74 -3.28
N GLN A 209 4.21 7.84 -3.94
CA GLN A 209 3.80 8.06 -5.31
C GLN A 209 2.76 9.18 -5.37
N TYR A 210 2.85 10.01 -6.40
CA TYR A 210 1.78 10.96 -6.67
C TYR A 210 0.43 10.26 -6.91
N THR A 211 -0.62 10.94 -6.46
CA THR A 211 -2.02 10.63 -6.71
C THR A 211 -2.79 11.92 -6.87
N ASN A 212 -3.93 11.88 -7.58
CA ASN A 212 -4.89 12.99 -7.61
C ASN A 212 -5.72 13.09 -6.31
N PHE A 213 -5.56 12.12 -5.41
CA PHE A 213 -6.27 12.03 -4.13
C PHE A 213 -5.31 12.40 -2.99
N SER A 214 -4.93 13.67 -2.89
CA SER A 214 -4.02 14.17 -1.85
C SER A 214 -4.68 15.23 -0.99
N ILE A 215 -4.06 15.52 0.16
CA ILE A 215 -4.51 16.55 1.10
C ILE A 215 -4.57 17.92 0.41
N SER A 216 -3.55 18.27 -0.38
CA SER A 216 -3.53 19.50 -1.20
C SER A 216 -4.69 19.63 -2.19
N GLU A 217 -5.23 18.52 -2.68
CA GLU A 217 -6.39 18.50 -3.58
C GLU A 217 -7.73 18.47 -2.82
N GLY A 218 -7.70 18.42 -1.48
CA GLY A 218 -8.89 18.32 -0.62
C GLY A 218 -9.39 16.89 -0.42
N PHE A 219 -8.56 15.90 -0.75
CA PHE A 219 -8.85 14.48 -0.63
C PHE A 219 -7.95 13.81 0.41
N ARG A 220 -8.28 12.56 0.71
CA ARG A 220 -7.35 11.58 1.29
C ARG A 220 -6.99 10.54 0.24
N PRO A 221 -5.79 9.95 0.28
CA PRO A 221 -5.42 8.88 -0.66
C PRO A 221 -6.43 7.74 -0.73
N ARG A 222 -6.97 7.32 0.43
CA ARG A 222 -8.00 6.26 0.48
C ARG A 222 -9.34 6.63 -0.15
N ASP A 223 -9.62 7.91 -0.40
CA ASP A 223 -10.86 8.37 -1.03
C ASP A 223 -10.98 7.87 -2.47
N MET A 224 -9.86 7.54 -3.13
CA MET A 224 -9.89 6.88 -4.43
C MET A 224 -10.69 5.58 -4.35
N ILE A 225 -10.36 4.71 -3.39
CA ILE A 225 -11.05 3.42 -3.20
C ILE A 225 -12.50 3.65 -2.79
N MET A 226 -12.74 4.62 -1.90
CA MET A 226 -14.08 4.94 -1.44
C MET A 226 -14.99 5.46 -2.58
N GLY A 227 -14.43 6.23 -3.53
CA GLY A 227 -15.15 6.68 -4.71
C GLY A 227 -15.54 5.54 -5.67
N PHE A 228 -14.66 4.56 -5.85
CA PHE A 228 -15.00 3.35 -6.60
C PHE A 228 -16.06 2.49 -5.89
N LEU A 229 -15.99 2.36 -4.56
CA LEU A 229 -17.02 1.67 -3.78
C LEU A 229 -18.37 2.41 -3.85
N ASN A 230 -18.36 3.74 -3.76
CA ASN A 230 -19.58 4.56 -3.91
C ASN A 230 -20.20 4.35 -5.29
N MET A 231 -19.36 4.35 -6.32
CA MET A 231 -19.81 4.01 -7.65
C MET A 231 -20.38 2.59 -7.72
N MET A 232 -19.76 1.59 -7.10
CA MET A 232 -20.27 0.20 -7.10
C MET A 232 -21.62 0.03 -6.39
N TYR A 233 -21.80 0.64 -5.21
CA TYR A 233 -23.02 0.48 -4.40
C TYR A 233 -24.15 1.39 -4.84
N ASN A 234 -23.84 2.62 -5.29
CA ASN A 234 -24.81 3.68 -5.61
C ASN A 234 -24.84 4.04 -7.10
N GLY A 235 -24.05 3.34 -7.91
CA GLY A 235 -24.03 3.41 -9.37
C GLY A 235 -25.28 2.85 -9.99
N LYS A 236 -25.62 3.36 -11.19
CA LYS A 236 -26.63 2.74 -12.06
C LYS A 236 -26.02 1.69 -13.00
N ASP A 237 -24.73 1.83 -13.28
CA ASP A 237 -24.00 0.98 -14.21
C ASP A 237 -23.40 -0.21 -13.44
N ASP A 238 -23.21 -1.34 -14.12
CA ASP A 238 -22.55 -2.51 -13.53
C ASP A 238 -21.07 -2.21 -13.24
N PHE A 239 -20.55 -2.74 -12.14
CA PHE A 239 -19.21 -2.39 -11.68
C PHE A 239 -18.10 -2.88 -12.62
N ASP A 240 -18.38 -3.97 -13.33
CA ASP A 240 -17.55 -4.46 -14.42
C ASP A 240 -17.39 -3.41 -15.52
N SER A 241 -18.39 -2.56 -15.77
CA SER A 241 -18.34 -1.56 -16.84
C SER A 241 -17.59 -0.28 -16.48
N TYR A 242 -17.10 -0.15 -15.24
CA TYR A 242 -16.45 1.07 -14.78
C TYR A 242 -15.13 1.34 -15.49
N PRO A 243 -14.79 2.61 -15.74
CA PRO A 243 -13.56 2.96 -16.42
C PRO A 243 -12.33 2.67 -15.53
N PHE A 244 -11.17 2.55 -16.19
CA PHE A 244 -9.85 2.49 -15.54
C PHE A 244 -9.56 1.22 -14.73
N TRP A 245 -10.12 0.10 -15.15
CA TRP A 245 -9.61 -1.22 -14.77
C TRP A 245 -8.26 -1.49 -15.45
N THR A 246 -7.31 -1.97 -14.67
CA THR A 246 -6.19 -2.72 -15.23
C THR A 246 -6.64 -4.09 -15.65
N GLU A 247 -6.21 -4.48 -16.83
CA GLU A 247 -6.53 -5.78 -17.40
C GLU A 247 -5.25 -6.51 -17.79
N LYS A 248 -5.20 -7.81 -17.49
CA LYS A 248 -4.19 -8.74 -18.00
C LYS A 248 -4.92 -9.97 -18.50
N ASP A 249 -4.68 -10.34 -19.75
CA ASP A 249 -5.33 -11.48 -20.40
C ASP A 249 -6.88 -11.41 -20.34
N GLY A 250 -7.44 -10.19 -20.38
CA GLY A 250 -8.89 -9.93 -20.30
C GLY A 250 -9.48 -10.02 -18.88
N ILE A 251 -8.65 -10.28 -17.87
CA ILE A 251 -9.06 -10.33 -16.46
C ILE A 251 -8.82 -8.96 -15.82
N LYS A 252 -9.78 -8.44 -15.07
CA LYS A 252 -9.69 -7.17 -14.35
C LYS A 252 -9.05 -7.36 -12.97
N PHE A 253 -8.15 -6.45 -12.60
CA PHE A 253 -7.40 -6.56 -11.34
C PHE A 253 -7.62 -5.33 -10.45
N SER A 254 -6.97 -4.22 -10.76
CA SER A 254 -7.03 -3.00 -9.94
C SER A 254 -7.64 -1.83 -10.70
N THR A 255 -8.39 -1.00 -10.01
CA THR A 255 -8.72 0.34 -10.49
C THR A 255 -7.55 1.27 -10.22
N HIS A 256 -7.16 2.10 -11.18
CA HIS A 256 -6.24 3.21 -10.92
C HIS A 256 -6.49 4.39 -11.86
N PHE A 257 -6.32 5.60 -11.35
CA PHE A 257 -6.19 6.78 -12.20
C PHE A 257 -4.71 6.91 -12.56
N GLY A 258 -4.32 6.38 -13.72
CA GLY A 258 -2.92 6.26 -14.12
C GLY A 258 -2.17 7.58 -14.21
N PHE A 259 -0.84 7.49 -14.28
CA PHE A 259 0.05 8.65 -14.31
C PHE A 259 0.19 9.33 -15.67
N ASP A 260 -0.07 8.64 -16.78
CA ASP A 260 0.59 9.04 -18.02
C ASP A 260 -0.08 8.54 -19.30
N LYS A 261 -1.34 8.92 -19.49
CA LYS A 261 -1.82 9.24 -20.83
C LYS A 261 -2.74 10.42 -20.70
N GLU A 262 -2.63 11.37 -21.63
CA GLU A 262 -3.46 12.57 -21.77
C GLU A 262 -4.99 12.30 -21.79
N ARG A 263 -5.42 11.04 -21.64
CA ARG A 263 -6.80 10.54 -21.65
C ARG A 263 -7.17 9.59 -20.49
N GLU A 264 -6.28 9.26 -19.56
CA GLU A 264 -6.49 8.15 -18.58
C GLU A 264 -6.39 8.53 -17.08
N GLY A 265 -6.47 9.82 -16.75
CA GLY A 265 -6.41 10.32 -15.36
C GLY A 265 -7.76 10.71 -14.77
N TYR A 266 -7.81 10.91 -13.45
CA TYR A 266 -9.01 11.40 -12.73
C TYR A 266 -9.60 12.68 -13.36
N ALA A 267 -8.73 13.59 -13.82
CA ALA A 267 -9.11 14.79 -14.55
C ALA A 267 -9.97 14.52 -15.79
N ASN A 268 -9.80 13.36 -16.44
CA ASN A 268 -10.51 12.94 -17.65
C ASN A 268 -11.69 12.00 -17.37
N LEU A 269 -11.95 11.65 -16.10
CA LEU A 269 -13.12 10.87 -15.73
C LEU A 269 -14.40 11.64 -16.12
N GLU A 270 -15.36 10.95 -16.73
CA GLU A 270 -16.63 11.57 -17.10
C GLU A 270 -17.37 12.11 -15.87
N ASN A 271 -18.03 13.26 -16.01
CA ASN A 271 -18.72 13.92 -14.89
C ASN A 271 -19.74 13.01 -14.19
N ARG A 272 -20.38 12.09 -14.91
CA ARG A 272 -21.32 11.11 -14.33
C ARG A 272 -20.67 10.19 -13.30
N TYR A 273 -19.38 9.91 -13.43
CA TYR A 273 -18.60 9.09 -12.49
C TYR A 273 -17.86 9.94 -11.47
N LYS A 274 -17.35 11.13 -11.84
CA LYS A 274 -16.64 12.04 -10.93
C LYS A 274 -17.39 12.36 -9.64
N LYS A 275 -18.73 12.51 -9.72
CA LYS A 275 -19.56 12.80 -8.55
C LYS A 275 -19.36 11.83 -7.37
N TYR A 276 -19.04 10.55 -7.66
CA TYR A 276 -18.85 9.52 -6.62
C TYR A 276 -17.55 9.71 -5.84
N PHE A 277 -16.59 10.43 -6.42
CA PHE A 277 -15.32 10.77 -5.79
C PHE A 277 -15.40 12.15 -5.13
N GLU A 278 -15.96 13.15 -5.83
CA GLU A 278 -16.06 14.53 -5.34
C GLU A 278 -16.89 14.65 -4.04
N GLU A 279 -17.79 13.72 -3.77
CA GLU A 279 -18.51 13.63 -2.47
C GLU A 279 -17.55 13.54 -1.27
N TYR A 280 -16.35 13.00 -1.45
CA TYR A 280 -15.36 12.88 -0.39
C TYR A 280 -14.42 14.07 -0.31
N ARG A 281 -14.49 15.02 -1.25
CA ARG A 281 -13.61 16.18 -1.30
C ARG A 281 -14.08 17.25 -0.32
N ASN A 282 -13.28 17.58 0.69
CA ASN A 282 -13.54 18.66 1.66
C ASN A 282 -14.90 18.61 2.42
N ILE A 283 -15.73 17.59 2.21
CA ILE A 283 -17.09 17.48 2.79
C ILE A 283 -17.07 16.85 4.18
N TYR A 284 -16.05 16.05 4.49
CA TYR A 284 -15.92 15.30 5.74
C TYR A 284 -14.71 15.78 6.56
N PRO A 285 -14.74 17.00 7.15
CA PRO A 285 -13.58 17.61 7.80
C PRO A 285 -13.07 16.83 9.02
N ASP A 286 -13.94 16.07 9.68
CA ASP A 286 -13.59 15.24 10.84
C ASP A 286 -12.80 13.99 10.45
N VAL A 287 -12.77 13.67 9.17
CA VAL A 287 -12.12 12.48 8.64
C VAL A 287 -10.83 12.89 7.98
N LYS A 288 -9.73 12.67 8.69
CA LYS A 288 -8.43 13.15 8.29
C LYS A 288 -7.62 12.08 7.56
N SER A 289 -6.68 12.52 6.73
CA SER A 289 -5.62 11.62 6.23
C SER A 289 -4.74 11.21 7.41
N LEU A 290 -4.11 10.04 7.29
CA LEU A 290 -3.10 9.59 8.24
C LEU A 290 -2.01 10.66 8.45
N PHE A 291 -1.60 11.32 7.37
CA PHE A 291 -0.54 12.33 7.40
C PHE A 291 -1.03 13.75 7.72
N SER A 292 -2.29 13.92 8.12
CA SER A 292 -2.73 15.15 8.81
C SER A 292 -2.35 15.14 10.30
N ASN A 293 -1.95 13.99 10.84
CA ASN A 293 -1.33 13.91 12.16
C ASN A 293 0.17 14.23 12.03
N GLU A 294 0.57 15.40 12.55
CA GLU A 294 1.95 15.90 12.39
C GLU A 294 2.98 15.00 13.08
N ASP A 295 2.66 14.34 14.20
CA ASP A 295 3.60 13.42 14.85
C ASP A 295 3.89 12.22 13.94
N ILE A 296 2.84 11.59 13.39
CA ILE A 296 2.98 10.47 12.45
C ILE A 296 3.75 10.89 11.21
N LYS A 297 3.33 12.01 10.59
CA LYS A 297 4.00 12.56 9.40
C LYS A 297 5.48 12.81 9.65
N ASN A 298 5.84 13.45 10.76
CA ASN A 298 7.23 13.73 11.10
C ASN A 298 8.03 12.45 11.35
N SER A 299 7.45 11.43 11.98
CA SER A 299 8.11 10.13 12.13
C SER A 299 8.38 9.43 10.80
N PHE A 300 7.43 9.43 9.86
CA PHE A 300 7.63 8.87 8.52
C PHE A 300 8.69 9.65 7.72
N ILE A 301 8.66 10.98 7.77
CA ILE A 301 9.68 11.83 7.12
C ILE A 301 11.06 11.58 7.73
N ALA A 302 11.16 11.48 9.06
CA ALA A 302 12.43 11.20 9.74
C ALA A 302 13.00 9.84 9.34
N ALA A 303 12.15 8.80 9.35
CA ALA A 303 12.53 7.47 8.85
C ALA A 303 12.97 7.52 7.38
N ALA A 304 12.27 8.27 6.53
CA ALA A 304 12.59 8.40 5.10
C ALA A 304 13.92 9.10 4.84
N ASN A 305 14.20 10.14 5.61
CA ASN A 305 15.49 10.81 5.56
C ASN A 305 16.64 9.93 6.07
N ALA A 306 16.40 9.13 7.11
CA ALA A 306 17.40 8.21 7.65
C ALA A 306 17.70 7.04 6.69
N ALA A 307 16.68 6.54 6.00
CA ALA A 307 16.81 5.45 5.05
C ALA A 307 17.52 5.84 3.75
N GLY A 308 17.29 7.06 3.27
CA GLY A 308 17.89 7.53 2.02
C GLY A 308 17.17 6.98 0.79
N GLN A 309 17.91 6.75 -0.30
CA GLN A 309 17.35 6.27 -1.56
C GLN A 309 17.30 4.73 -1.61
N ASN A 310 16.49 4.20 -2.52
CA ASN A 310 16.51 2.78 -2.84
C ASN A 310 17.93 2.36 -3.27
N PRO A 311 18.60 1.45 -2.53
CA PRO A 311 20.00 1.07 -2.79
C PRO A 311 20.25 0.47 -4.18
N GLU A 312 19.22 -0.10 -4.82
CA GLU A 312 19.31 -0.62 -6.18
C GLU A 312 19.44 0.49 -7.23
N LEU A 313 18.96 1.70 -6.93
CA LEU A 313 19.15 2.86 -7.78
C LEU A 313 20.60 3.36 -7.70
N ASP A 314 21.18 3.38 -6.50
CA ASP A 314 22.58 3.80 -6.33
C ASP A 314 23.53 2.93 -7.15
N LYS A 315 23.28 1.62 -7.22
CA LYS A 315 24.04 0.69 -8.06
C LYS A 315 23.89 0.96 -9.56
N LEU A 316 22.70 1.35 -10.01
CA LEU A 316 22.45 1.67 -11.42
C LEU A 316 23.23 2.91 -11.86
N VAL A 317 23.44 3.87 -10.94
CA VAL A 317 24.24 5.06 -11.21
C VAL A 317 25.74 4.81 -11.13
N ILE A 318 26.22 3.90 -10.28
CA ILE A 318 27.66 3.61 -10.19
C ILE A 318 28.17 2.88 -11.44
N ASN A 319 27.30 2.11 -12.12
CA ASN A 319 27.67 1.23 -13.22
C ASN A 319 27.40 1.79 -14.63
N ASN A 320 26.85 3.02 -14.76
CA ASN A 320 26.55 3.69 -16.03
C ASN A 320 26.99 5.16 -15.98
#